data_AF-A0A7Z9D6N1-F1
#
_entry.id   AF-A0A7Z9D6N1-F1
#
_cell.length_a   1.000
_cell.length_b   1.000
_cell.length_c   1.000
_cell.angle_alpha   90.00
_cell.angle_beta   90.00
_cell.angle_gamma   90.00
#
_symmetry.space_group_name_H-M   'P 1'
#
loop_
_entity.id
_entity.type
_entity.pdbx_description
1 polymer ?
#
loop_
_entity_poly.entity_id
_entity_poly.type
_entity_poly.pdbx_seq_one_letter_code
_entity_poly.pdbx_strand_id
1 'polypeptide(L)'
;MKKIKLMPDYHCFPLWRIDDDICCNIDPYSLPVSNMLAEELINWANEYDKTLNMNDPVNSGFEDTEKEQAFIDKGNNLFKRLKHELRGQYTVVLKIIV
;
A
#
# COMPACT_ATOMS: atom_id res chain seq x y z
N MET A 1 0.14 13.20 16.29
CA MET A 1 -0.21 12.79 14.91
C MET A 1 -0.13 11.28 14.87
N LYS A 2 -1.13 10.63 14.29
CA LYS A 2 -1.12 9.17 14.11
C LYS A 2 -0.07 8.80 13.06
N LYS A 3 0.52 7.62 13.14
CA LYS A 3 1.51 7.16 12.15
C LYS A 3 0.97 5.96 11.38
N ILE A 4 0.99 6.08 10.07
CA ILE A 4 0.64 4.98 9.16
C ILE A 4 1.73 4.74 8.13
N LYS A 5 1.80 3.52 7.64
CA LYS A 5 2.70 3.05 6.61
C LYS A 5 1.90 2.57 5.40
N LEU A 6 2.23 3.10 4.23
CA LEU A 6 1.79 2.55 2.94
C LEU A 6 2.78 1.44 2.56
N MET A 7 2.31 0.20 2.55
CA MET A 7 3.10 -1.00 2.25
C MET A 7 2.16 -2.10 1.74
N PRO A 8 2.43 -2.66 0.55
CA PRO A 8 1.66 -3.80 0.07
C PRO A 8 2.08 -5.04 0.86
N ASP A 9 1.13 -5.94 1.08
CA ASP A 9 1.36 -7.26 1.64
C ASP A 9 0.25 -8.17 1.11
N TYR A 10 0.54 -9.46 1.00
CA TYR A 10 -0.37 -10.39 0.34
C TYR A 10 -1.70 -10.48 1.09
N HIS A 11 -2.79 -10.31 0.34
CA HIS A 11 -4.17 -10.40 0.82
C HIS A 11 -4.51 -9.45 1.97
N CYS A 12 -3.83 -8.31 2.02
CA CYS A 12 -4.03 -7.25 3.01
C CYS A 12 -4.35 -5.91 2.33
N PHE A 13 -4.98 -5.00 3.07
CA PHE A 13 -5.00 -3.60 2.65
C PHE A 13 -3.58 -3.01 2.63
N PRO A 14 -3.29 -1.99 1.82
CA PRO A 14 -1.93 -1.47 1.71
C PRO A 14 -1.57 -0.50 2.84
N LEU A 15 -2.42 -0.32 3.86
CA LEU A 15 -2.22 0.65 4.93
C LEU A 15 -2.06 -0.04 6.29
N TRP A 16 -1.08 0.43 7.05
CA TRP A 16 -0.71 -0.18 8.33
C TRP A 16 -0.55 0.89 9.40
N ARG A 17 -1.16 0.69 10.56
CA ARG A 17 -0.87 1.47 11.75
C ARG A 17 0.53 1.13 12.27
N ILE A 18 1.32 2.15 12.64
CA ILE A 18 2.70 1.99 13.15
C ILE A 18 3.02 2.91 14.35
N ASP A 19 2.01 3.53 14.96
CA ASP A 19 2.18 4.35 16.18
C ASP A 19 2.03 3.57 17.49
N ASP A 20 1.51 2.34 17.44
CA ASP A 20 1.26 1.47 18.59
C ASP A 20 2.04 0.14 18.46
N ASP A 21 2.23 -0.60 19.56
CA ASP A 21 2.87 -1.93 19.58
C ASP A 21 2.10 -2.99 18.76
N ILE A 22 0.86 -2.68 18.36
CA ILE A 22 0.00 -3.55 17.56
C ILE A 22 -0.07 -3.00 16.13
N CYS A 23 0.63 -3.66 15.21
CA CYS A 23 0.42 -3.47 13.78
C CYS A 23 -1.03 -3.85 13.43
N CYS A 24 -1.79 -2.92 12.88
CA CYS A 24 -3.17 -3.13 12.45
C CYS A 24 -3.30 -2.75 10.98
N ASN A 25 -3.87 -3.66 10.16
CA ASN A 25 -4.18 -3.40 8.77
C ASN A 25 -5.41 -2.48 8.67
N ILE A 26 -5.31 -1.43 7.87
CA ILE A 26 -6.29 -0.35 7.79
C ILE A 26 -6.99 -0.41 6.44
N ASP A 27 -8.31 -0.52 6.45
CA ASP A 27 -9.14 -0.28 5.27
C ASP A 27 -8.99 1.18 4.82
N PRO A 28 -8.54 1.46 3.58
CA PRO A 28 -8.45 2.82 3.06
C PRO A 28 -9.76 3.62 3.16
N TYR A 29 -10.93 2.97 3.03
CA TYR A 29 -12.23 3.64 3.16
C TYR A 29 -12.57 4.06 4.60
N SER A 30 -11.85 3.53 5.60
CA SER A 30 -12.01 3.95 7.00
C SER A 30 -11.29 5.26 7.34
N LEU A 31 -10.44 5.75 6.42
CA LEU A 31 -9.69 7.00 6.60
C LEU A 31 -10.41 8.18 5.96
N PRO A 32 -10.13 9.43 6.41
CA PRO A 32 -10.69 10.64 5.80
C PRO A 32 -9.96 10.97 4.48
N VAL A 33 -10.01 10.06 3.52
CA VAL A 33 -9.50 10.21 2.16
C VAL A 33 -10.67 10.16 1.16
N SER A 34 -10.43 10.59 -0.06
CA SER A 34 -11.39 10.46 -1.15
C SER A 34 -11.64 8.99 -1.49
N ASN A 35 -12.89 8.67 -1.87
CA ASN A 35 -13.26 7.31 -2.32
C ASN A 35 -12.39 6.84 -3.50
N MET A 36 -12.01 7.78 -4.38
CA MET A 36 -11.13 7.50 -5.52
C MET A 36 -9.73 7.07 -5.05
N LEU A 37 -9.12 7.78 -4.09
CA LEU A 37 -7.81 7.38 -3.56
C LEU A 37 -7.89 6.04 -2.80
N ALA A 38 -8.96 5.82 -2.03
CA ALA A 38 -9.18 4.55 -1.35
C ALA A 38 -9.28 3.37 -2.34
N GLU A 39 -10.03 3.54 -3.42
CA GLU A 39 -10.17 2.53 -4.48
C GLU A 39 -8.83 2.25 -5.18
N GLU A 40 -8.07 3.29 -5.53
CA GLU A 40 -6.77 3.10 -6.19
C GLU A 40 -5.73 2.44 -5.29
N LEU A 41 -5.77 2.68 -3.97
CA LEU A 41 -4.96 1.98 -2.99
C LEU A 41 -5.30 0.48 -2.97
N ILE A 42 -6.59 0.13 -2.92
CA ILE A 42 -7.05 -1.26 -2.95
C ILE A 42 -6.63 -1.93 -4.27
N ASN A 43 -6.81 -1.25 -5.39
CA ASN A 43 -6.39 -1.78 -6.70
C ASN A 43 -4.89 -2.00 -6.78
N TRP A 44 -4.09 -1.13 -6.17
CA TRP A 44 -2.63 -1.33 -6.07
C TRP A 44 -2.28 -2.53 -5.19
N ALA A 45 -2.95 -2.75 -4.05
CA ALA A 45 -2.75 -3.97 -3.27
C ALA A 45 -3.14 -5.24 -4.06
N ASN A 46 -4.26 -5.20 -4.78
CA ASN A 46 -4.71 -6.31 -5.63
C ASN A 46 -3.75 -6.62 -6.79
N GLU A 47 -3.01 -5.62 -7.29
CA GLU A 47 -1.94 -5.83 -8.27
C GLU A 47 -0.76 -6.59 -7.66
N TYR A 48 -0.39 -6.26 -6.42
CA TYR A 48 0.63 -7.01 -5.68
C TYR A 48 0.19 -8.45 -5.45
N ASP A 49 -1.07 -8.68 -5.03
CA ASP A 49 -1.60 -10.03 -4.82
C ASP A 49 -1.49 -10.94 -6.05
N LYS A 50 -1.59 -10.39 -7.26
CA LYS A 50 -1.45 -11.15 -8.51
C LYS A 50 -0.01 -11.64 -8.76
N THR A 51 0.98 -11.08 -8.06
CA THR A 51 2.38 -11.54 -8.11
C THR A 51 2.63 -12.78 -7.27
N LEU A 52 1.68 -13.15 -6.40
CA LEU A 52 1.81 -14.30 -5.51
C LEU A 52 1.80 -15.60 -6.33
N ASN A 53 2.89 -16.34 -6.26
CA ASN A 53 2.95 -17.70 -6.79
C ASN A 53 2.54 -18.70 -5.70
N MET A 54 1.28 -19.13 -5.73
CA MET A 54 0.74 -20.07 -4.73
C MET A 54 1.45 -21.43 -4.70
N ASN A 55 2.05 -21.85 -5.83
CA ASN A 55 2.75 -23.13 -5.92
C ASN A 55 4.21 -23.02 -5.42
N ASP A 56 4.78 -21.82 -5.50
CA ASP A 56 6.15 -21.54 -5.05
C ASP A 56 6.27 -20.09 -4.53
N PRO A 57 5.85 -19.86 -3.27
CA PRO A 57 5.78 -18.51 -2.72
C PRO A 57 7.12 -17.77 -2.69
N VAL A 58 8.24 -18.50 -2.62
CA VAL A 58 9.60 -17.93 -2.60
C VAL A 58 9.95 -17.30 -3.96
N ASN A 59 9.37 -17.80 -5.04
CA ASN A 59 9.51 -17.26 -6.40
C ASN A 59 8.28 -16.43 -6.80
N SER A 60 7.63 -15.78 -5.83
CA SER A 60 6.65 -14.72 -6.12
C SER A 60 7.37 -13.45 -6.57
N GLY A 61 6.67 -12.62 -7.35
CA GLY A 61 7.25 -11.39 -7.87
C GLY A 61 6.59 -10.95 -9.17
N PHE A 62 7.08 -9.84 -9.71
CA PHE A 62 6.61 -9.33 -11.00
C PHE A 62 7.18 -10.18 -12.15
N GLU A 63 6.41 -10.25 -13.24
CA GLU A 63 6.81 -11.00 -14.45
C GLU A 63 8.10 -10.46 -15.06
N ASP A 64 8.32 -9.15 -14.96
CA ASP A 64 9.49 -8.47 -15.48
C ASP A 64 9.75 -7.17 -14.69
N THR A 65 10.93 -6.59 -14.92
CA THR A 65 11.39 -5.35 -14.28
C THR A 65 10.57 -4.12 -14.66
N GLU A 66 9.90 -4.12 -15.82
CA GLU A 66 9.08 -2.99 -16.27
C GLU A 66 7.79 -2.91 -15.45
N LYS A 67 7.14 -4.06 -15.23
CA LYS A 67 5.95 -4.16 -14.38
C LYS A 67 6.25 -3.87 -12.92
N GLU A 68 7.40 -4.33 -12.42
CA GLU A 68 7.88 -4.00 -11.08
C GLU A 68 8.07 -2.48 -10.93
N GLN A 69 8.75 -1.83 -11.89
CA GLN A 69 8.96 -0.39 -11.85
C GLN A 69 7.64 0.39 -11.95
N ALA A 70 6.73 -0.03 -12.83
CA ALA A 70 5.41 0.59 -12.94
C ALA A 70 4.61 0.50 -11.62
N PHE A 71 4.71 -0.63 -10.92
CA PHE A 71 4.10 -0.81 -9.60
C PHE A 71 4.72 0.12 -8.55
N ILE A 72 6.05 0.25 -8.52
CA ILE A 72 6.77 1.17 -7.62
C ILE A 72 6.35 2.63 -7.89
N ASP A 73 6.29 3.03 -9.16
CA ASP A 73 5.92 4.40 -9.55
C ASP A 73 4.48 4.74 -9.16
N LYS A 74 3.56 3.79 -9.33
CA LYS A 74 2.17 3.91 -8.86
C LYS A 74 2.12 4.07 -7.34
N GLY A 75 2.86 3.24 -6.60
CA GLY A 75 2.96 3.35 -5.13
C GLY A 75 3.49 4.70 -4.67
N ASN A 76 4.51 5.25 -5.36
CA ASN A 76 5.04 6.59 -5.09
C ASN A 76 4.03 7.71 -5.37
N ASN A 77 3.21 7.58 -6.41
CA ASN A 77 2.13 8.53 -6.70
C ASN A 77 1.06 8.51 -5.60
N LEU A 78 0.59 7.30 -5.24
CA LEU A 78 -0.39 7.09 -4.17
C LEU A 78 0.12 7.64 -2.84
N PHE A 79 1.40 7.43 -2.52
CA PHE A 79 2.02 7.98 -1.31
C PHE A 79 1.93 9.51 -1.24
N LYS A 80 2.24 10.21 -2.34
CA LYS A 80 2.18 11.67 -2.41
C LYS A 80 0.76 12.18 -2.17
N ARG A 81 -0.24 11.53 -2.78
CA ARG A 81 -1.66 11.88 -2.63
C ARG A 81 -2.18 11.59 -1.23
N LEU A 82 -1.85 10.42 -0.67
CA LEU A 82 -2.20 10.04 0.68
C LEU A 82 -1.64 11.02 1.73
N LYS A 83 -0.38 11.44 1.58
CA LYS A 83 0.21 12.49 2.44
C LYS A 83 -0.52 13.82 2.34
N HIS A 84 -0.98 14.17 1.15
CA HIS A 84 -1.68 15.41 0.91
C HIS A 84 -3.06 15.41 1.60
N GLU A 85 -3.86 14.36 1.36
CA GLU A 85 -5.22 14.25 1.91
C GLU A 85 -5.23 14.09 3.43
N LEU A 86 -4.24 13.40 4.02
CA LEU A 86 -4.16 13.17 5.46
C LEU A 86 -3.33 14.21 6.24
N ARG A 87 -2.91 15.29 5.58
CA ARG A 87 -2.04 16.31 6.17
C ARG A 87 -2.65 16.88 7.44
N GLY A 88 -1.84 16.95 8.50
CA GLY A 88 -2.24 17.49 9.81
C GLY A 88 -2.89 16.46 10.75
N GLN A 89 -3.30 15.30 10.25
CA GLN A 89 -3.87 14.21 11.05
C GLN A 89 -2.90 13.03 11.18
N TYR A 90 -2.27 12.65 10.06
CA TYR A 90 -1.38 11.49 9.98
C TYR A 90 0.02 11.87 9.48
N THR A 91 1.01 11.14 9.99
CA THR A 91 2.32 11.01 9.37
C THR A 91 2.32 9.72 8.57
N VAL A 92 2.61 9.81 7.27
CA VAL A 92 2.62 8.66 6.36
C VAL A 92 4.07 8.36 5.98
N VAL A 93 4.46 7.09 6.06
CA VAL A 93 5.72 6.57 5.51
C VAL A 93 5.45 5.56 4.40
N LEU A 94 6.39 5.43 3.46
CA LEU A 94 6.31 4.48 2.34
C LEU A 94 7.30 3.34 2.57
N LYS A 95 6.85 2.11 2.35
CA LYS A 95 7.71 0.93 2.29
C LYS A 95 7.21 0.02 1.16
N ILE A 96 7.97 -0.06 0.08
CA ILE A 96 7.68 -0.97 -1.03
C ILE A 96 8.79 -2.03 -1.02
N ILE A 97 8.39 -3.29 -0.85
CA ILE A 97 9.27 -4.45 -1.05
C ILE A 97 8.59 -5.27 -2.14
N VAL A 98 9.33 -5.52 -3.21
CA VAL A 98 8.89 -6.24 -4.41
C VAL A 98 9.90 -7.33 -4.71
#